data_AF-A0A367ISC7-F1
#
_entry.id   AF-A0A367ISC7-F1
#
_cell.length_a   1.000
_cell.length_b   1.000
_cell.length_c   1.000
_cell.angle_alpha   90.00
_cell.angle_beta   90.00
_cell.angle_gamma   90.00
#
_symmetry.space_group_name_H-M   'P 1'
#
loop_
_entity.id
_entity.type
_entity.pdbx_description
1 polymer ?
#
loop_
_entity_poly.entity_id
_entity_poly.type
_entity_poly.pdbx_seq_one_letter_code
_entity_poly.pdbx_strand_id
1 'polypeptide(L)'
;EIQLYSLDIKFPTVDKKGAIRRKQVANVCLLEKAHVTQMVFKTGVNLELYLGLGEKSDQTFKSYIQHWELSTVDQSLNLNIGTISAKHATLSLTSEIPIDAKFITCLKCTQDGNLVVGLSDGSIHLEISNHGLLKSNETPSFDPRFWCVVQPKKDTISDIVFSANETHIVYMYASGKIGVARITDDALNEQQVKHLRLKLVQCLLNNTDSTDLISEVSRISKVSKTDIPLEIMQDVLKMYEQHHEGDEEWNLGALQKGYGLALATFNEFPAKHVQSTNLSRAVQLPIILDSFIASCTSNYEDIEKALSKETSVHLEFDPNSLWSLVILTTWIFDFLKWILHEWNILLHSEKHPISGKFY
;
A
#
# COMPACT_ATOMS: atom_id res chain seq x y z
N GLU A 1 35.96 -4.58 -10.85
CA GLU A 1 35.05 -5.03 -11.92
C GLU A 1 33.87 -5.73 -11.27
N ILE A 2 32.64 -5.38 -11.64
CA ILE A 2 31.41 -6.05 -11.20
C ILE A 2 30.87 -6.81 -12.42
N GLN A 3 30.55 -8.09 -12.25
CA GLN A 3 30.01 -8.93 -13.31
C GLN A 3 28.59 -9.35 -12.95
N LEU A 4 27.64 -9.03 -13.82
CA LEU A 4 26.24 -9.39 -13.63
C LEU A 4 25.91 -10.66 -14.41
N TYR A 5 25.26 -11.59 -13.73
CA TYR A 5 24.80 -12.85 -14.29
C TYR A 5 23.30 -12.98 -14.11
N SER A 6 22.61 -13.41 -15.16
CA SER A 6 21.27 -13.98 -15.07
C SER A 6 21.40 -15.48 -14.84
N LEU A 7 20.58 -15.99 -13.93
CA LEU A 7 20.46 -17.40 -13.62
C LEU A 7 19.05 -17.86 -13.97
N ASP A 8 18.91 -18.54 -15.10
CA ASP A 8 17.66 -19.17 -15.48
C ASP A 8 17.60 -20.56 -14.85
N ILE A 9 16.74 -20.71 -13.84
CA ILE A 9 16.51 -21.98 -13.16
C ILE A 9 15.22 -22.60 -13.71
N LYS A 10 15.36 -23.70 -14.44
CA LYS A 10 14.24 -24.55 -14.86
C LYS A 10 14.14 -25.73 -13.91
N PHE A 11 13.07 -25.77 -13.13
CA PHE A 11 12.80 -26.90 -12.26
C PHE A 11 12.42 -28.15 -13.07
N PRO A 12 12.81 -29.36 -12.62
CA PRO A 12 12.45 -30.61 -13.27
C PRO A 12 10.93 -30.81 -13.29
N THR A 13 10.42 -31.41 -14.36
CA THR A 13 9.06 -31.95 -14.44
C THR A 13 9.11 -33.46 -14.64
N VAL A 14 7.96 -34.14 -14.57
CA VAL A 14 7.85 -35.61 -14.67
C VAL A 14 8.58 -36.17 -15.90
N ASP A 15 8.60 -35.43 -17.01
CA ASP A 15 9.21 -35.85 -18.27
C ASP A 15 10.49 -35.09 -18.66
N LYS A 16 10.93 -34.10 -17.88
CA LYS A 16 12.10 -33.27 -18.22
C LYS A 16 12.99 -33.00 -17.02
N LYS A 17 14.29 -33.26 -17.19
CA LYS A 17 15.30 -32.82 -16.22
C LYS A 17 15.33 -31.30 -16.15
N GLY A 18 15.42 -30.79 -14.93
CA GLY A 18 15.67 -29.38 -14.69
C GLY A 18 17.03 -28.95 -15.23
N ALA A 19 17.22 -27.66 -15.40
CA ALA A 19 18.48 -27.08 -15.86
C ALA A 19 18.70 -25.72 -15.23
N ILE A 20 19.93 -25.42 -14.86
CA ILE A 20 20.36 -24.09 -14.46
C ILE A 20 21.23 -23.56 -15.58
N ARG A 21 20.85 -22.42 -16.16
CA ARG A 21 21.65 -21.72 -17.16
C ARG A 21 22.14 -20.41 -16.56
N ARG A 22 23.46 -20.23 -16.51
CA ARG A 22 24.08 -18.96 -16.18
C ARG A 22 24.41 -18.22 -17.47
N LYS A 23 23.85 -17.03 -17.65
CA LYS A 23 24.18 -16.12 -18.75
C LYS A 23 24.77 -14.85 -18.18
N GLN A 24 25.97 -14.47 -18.60
CA GLN A 24 26.53 -13.16 -18.26
C GLN A 24 25.71 -12.09 -18.99
N VAL A 25 25.20 -11.13 -18.23
CA VAL A 25 24.31 -10.07 -18.71
C VAL A 25 25.11 -8.82 -19.04
N ALA A 26 26.02 -8.41 -18.14
CA ALA A 26 26.83 -7.22 -18.33
C ALA A 26 28.08 -7.26 -17.44
N ASN A 27 29.08 -6.48 -17.85
CA ASN A 27 30.24 -6.12 -17.02
C ASN A 27 30.21 -4.64 -16.73
N VAL A 28 30.51 -4.29 -15.49
CA VAL A 28 30.64 -2.90 -15.02
C VAL A 28 32.07 -2.72 -14.56
N CYS A 29 32.83 -1.90 -15.28
CA CYS A 29 34.14 -1.46 -14.85
C CYS A 29 33.97 -0.15 -14.08
N LEU A 30 34.15 -0.21 -12.75
CA LEU A 30 34.13 0.99 -11.90
C LEU A 30 35.29 1.90 -12.30
N LEU A 31 35.03 3.21 -12.37
CA LEU A 31 35.98 4.17 -12.93
C LEU A 31 37.14 4.56 -11.99
N GLU A 32 37.07 4.32 -10.68
CA GLU A 32 38.16 4.65 -9.72
C GLU A 32 38.20 3.69 -8.51
N LYS A 33 39.09 3.94 -7.52
CA LYS A 33 39.31 3.17 -6.28
C LYS A 33 38.10 3.19 -5.29
N ALA A 34 36.89 3.31 -5.80
CA ALA A 34 35.69 3.36 -4.98
C ALA A 34 35.17 1.93 -4.66
N HIS A 35 34.67 1.75 -3.44
CA HIS A 35 34.07 0.51 -2.99
C HIS A 35 32.55 0.57 -3.15
N VAL A 36 31.94 -0.50 -3.67
CA VAL A 36 30.49 -0.64 -3.69
C VAL A 36 30.01 -0.89 -2.25
N THR A 37 29.20 0.01 -1.72
CA THR A 37 28.56 -0.16 -0.40
C THR A 37 27.17 -0.74 -0.55
N GLN A 38 26.44 -0.33 -1.59
CA GLN A 38 25.05 -0.73 -1.82
C GLN A 38 24.75 -0.89 -3.31
N MET A 39 23.77 -1.73 -3.62
CA MET A 39 23.33 -2.01 -4.98
C MET A 39 21.82 -2.20 -5.00
N VAL A 40 21.15 -1.54 -5.94
CA VAL A 40 19.71 -1.73 -6.16
C VAL A 40 19.41 -1.73 -7.65
N PHE A 41 18.47 -2.60 -8.05
CA PHE A 41 17.91 -2.59 -9.39
C PHE A 41 16.59 -1.86 -9.35
N LYS A 42 16.40 -0.94 -10.28
CA LYS A 42 15.12 -0.30 -10.52
C LYS A 42 14.37 -1.10 -11.56
N THR A 43 13.19 -1.58 -11.18
CA THR A 43 12.31 -2.33 -12.06
C THR A 43 11.49 -1.36 -12.92
N GLY A 44 11.74 -1.36 -14.22
CA GLY A 44 11.02 -0.55 -15.20
C GLY A 44 10.96 -1.26 -16.55
N VAL A 45 10.70 -0.49 -17.63
CA VAL A 45 10.71 -1.02 -19.00
C VAL A 45 12.11 -1.54 -19.38
N ASN A 46 13.16 -0.89 -18.87
CA ASN A 46 14.55 -1.32 -19.02
C ASN A 46 15.15 -1.63 -17.63
N LEU A 47 16.16 -2.51 -17.60
CA LEU A 47 16.90 -2.80 -16.37
C LEU A 47 17.86 -1.63 -16.08
N GLU A 48 17.61 -0.95 -14.97
CA GLU A 48 18.44 0.14 -14.45
C GLU A 48 19.13 -0.31 -13.17
N LEU A 49 20.43 -0.05 -13.06
CA LEU A 49 21.25 -0.40 -11.90
C LEU A 49 21.75 0.87 -11.23
N TYR A 50 21.49 0.98 -9.93
CA TYR A 50 22.04 2.03 -9.09
C TYR A 50 23.05 1.44 -8.12
N LEU A 51 24.25 2.04 -8.10
CA LEU A 51 25.34 1.67 -7.21
C LEU A 51 25.61 2.80 -6.23
N GLY A 52 25.57 2.47 -4.93
CA GLY A 52 26.13 3.31 -3.89
C GLY A 52 27.62 2.99 -3.75
N LEU A 53 28.46 4.00 -3.96
CA LEU A 53 29.91 3.89 -3.88
C LEU A 53 30.44 4.74 -2.74
N GLY A 54 31.52 4.28 -2.10
CA GLY A 54 32.27 5.01 -1.10
C GLY A 54 33.77 4.96 -1.36
N GLU A 55 34.42 6.11 -1.29
CA GLU A 55 35.87 6.26 -1.33
C GLU A 55 36.36 6.82 0.02
N LYS A 56 37.34 6.13 0.59
CA LYS A 56 38.02 6.58 1.80
C LYS A 56 39.36 7.20 1.43
N SER A 57 39.49 8.51 1.57
CA SER A 57 40.78 9.20 1.58
C SER A 57 41.23 9.46 3.02
N ASP A 58 42.52 9.73 3.24
CA ASP A 58 43.12 9.91 4.57
C ASP A 58 42.49 11.05 5.41
N GLN A 59 41.74 11.97 4.78
CA GLN A 59 41.12 13.13 5.46
C GLN A 59 39.65 13.37 5.10
N THR A 60 39.10 12.73 4.06
CA THR A 60 37.70 12.92 3.63
C THR A 60 37.06 11.62 3.14
N PHE A 61 35.78 11.43 3.45
CA PHE A 61 34.94 10.41 2.83
C PHE A 61 34.16 11.05 1.70
N LYS A 62 34.24 10.46 0.51
CA LYS A 62 33.41 10.82 -0.63
C LYS A 62 32.53 9.65 -0.99
N SER A 63 31.26 9.91 -1.25
CA SER A 63 30.33 8.89 -1.72
C SER A 63 29.66 9.33 -2.99
N TYR A 64 29.25 8.35 -3.79
CA TYR A 64 28.65 8.58 -5.09
C TYR A 64 27.49 7.63 -5.30
N ILE A 65 26.42 8.11 -5.92
CA ILE A 65 25.40 7.26 -6.51
C ILE A 65 25.65 7.22 -8.00
N GLN A 66 25.91 6.05 -8.56
CA GLN A 66 26.04 5.87 -10.00
C GLN A 66 24.80 5.20 -10.57
N HIS A 67 24.29 5.74 -11.66
CA HIS A 67 23.18 5.19 -12.43
C HIS A 67 23.71 4.56 -13.73
N TRP A 68 23.40 3.29 -13.92
CA TRP A 68 23.81 2.47 -15.05
C TRP A 68 22.59 1.91 -15.77
N GLU A 69 22.53 2.10 -17.09
CA GLU A 69 21.42 1.61 -17.92
C GLU A 69 21.90 0.51 -18.87
N LEU A 70 21.00 -0.44 -19.17
CA LEU A 70 21.26 -1.46 -20.18
C LEU A 70 21.25 -0.85 -21.58
N SER A 71 22.42 -0.84 -22.23
CA SER A 71 22.59 -0.43 -23.62
C SER A 71 23.02 -1.61 -24.48
N THR A 72 22.68 -1.56 -25.77
CA THR A 72 23.16 -2.53 -26.76
C THR A 72 24.29 -1.89 -27.54
N VAL A 73 25.48 -2.49 -27.48
CA VAL A 73 26.65 -2.03 -28.22
C VAL A 73 26.92 -3.01 -29.37
N ASP A 74 27.08 -2.45 -30.55
CA ASP A 74 27.53 -3.18 -31.73
C ASP A 74 29.05 -3.31 -31.66
N GLN A 75 29.54 -4.52 -31.40
CA GLN A 75 30.96 -4.81 -31.46
C GLN A 75 31.28 -5.36 -32.85
N SER A 76 32.04 -4.61 -33.63
CA SER A 76 32.55 -5.05 -34.93
C SER A 76 34.04 -5.37 -34.82
N LEU A 77 34.39 -6.58 -35.24
CA LEU A 77 35.77 -7.05 -35.36
C LEU A 77 36.09 -7.12 -36.84
N ASN A 78 36.93 -6.19 -37.28
CA ASN A 78 37.44 -6.18 -38.65
C ASN A 78 38.61 -7.16 -38.74
N LEU A 79 38.38 -8.31 -39.38
CA LEU A 79 39.42 -9.25 -39.75
C LEU A 79 39.75 -9.05 -41.23
N ASN A 80 40.96 -9.45 -41.65
CA ASN A 80 41.38 -9.37 -43.06
C ASN A 80 40.50 -10.19 -44.03
N ILE A 81 39.59 -11.03 -43.49
CA ILE A 81 38.66 -11.91 -44.23
C ILE A 81 37.23 -11.35 -44.23
N GLY A 82 36.96 -10.26 -43.49
CA GLY A 82 35.66 -9.62 -43.39
C GLY A 82 35.38 -9.05 -41.99
N THR A 83 34.30 -8.28 -41.88
CA THR A 83 33.84 -7.72 -40.60
C THR A 83 32.83 -8.68 -39.95
N ILE A 84 33.13 -9.13 -38.74
CA ILE A 84 32.15 -9.82 -37.89
C ILE A 84 31.55 -8.77 -36.97
N SER A 85 30.23 -8.53 -37.07
CA SER A 85 29.50 -7.68 -36.13
C SER A 85 28.60 -8.54 -35.23
N ALA A 86 28.67 -8.27 -33.93
CA ALA A 86 27.81 -8.90 -32.94
C ALA A 86 27.24 -7.81 -32.01
N LYS A 87 25.95 -7.93 -31.71
CA LYS A 87 25.28 -7.06 -30.75
C LYS A 87 25.43 -7.66 -29.36
N HIS A 88 26.00 -6.90 -28.43
CA HIS A 88 26.13 -7.31 -27.04
C HIS A 88 25.44 -6.30 -26.13
N ALA A 89 24.67 -6.80 -25.17
CA ALA A 89 24.12 -5.96 -24.12
C ALA A 89 25.23 -5.65 -23.10
N THR A 90 25.35 -4.39 -22.71
CA THR A 90 26.27 -3.92 -21.67
C THR A 90 25.56 -2.90 -20.79
N LEU A 91 26.08 -2.67 -19.59
CA LEU A 91 25.64 -1.55 -18.78
C LEU A 91 26.55 -0.36 -19.06
N SER A 92 25.95 0.78 -19.39
CA SER A 92 26.65 2.05 -19.59
C SER A 92 26.31 3.00 -18.44
N LEU A 93 27.33 3.67 -17.90
CA LEU A 93 27.14 4.71 -16.89
C LEU A 93 26.43 5.90 -17.54
N THR A 94 25.27 6.25 -17.00
CA THR A 94 24.45 7.37 -17.49
C THR A 94 24.65 8.62 -16.66
N SER A 95 24.71 8.48 -15.33
CA SER A 95 24.88 9.64 -14.44
C SER A 95 25.56 9.27 -13.12
N GLU A 96 26.13 10.28 -12.47
CA GLU A 96 26.75 10.19 -11.15
C GLU A 96 26.25 11.33 -10.25
N ILE A 97 26.03 11.02 -8.97
CA ILE A 97 25.57 11.96 -7.95
C ILE A 97 26.57 11.96 -6.81
N PRO A 98 27.38 13.02 -6.63
CA PRO A 98 28.29 13.11 -5.50
C PRO A 98 27.53 13.41 -4.20
N ILE A 99 27.98 12.80 -3.11
CA ILE A 99 27.49 13.03 -1.75
C ILE A 99 28.69 13.38 -0.88
N ASP A 100 28.72 14.62 -0.41
CA ASP A 100 29.84 15.15 0.36
C ASP A 100 29.81 14.69 1.82
N ALA A 101 30.98 14.24 2.31
CA ALA A 101 31.29 13.97 3.73
C ALA A 101 30.39 12.95 4.44
N LYS A 102 29.60 12.16 3.70
CA LYS A 102 28.70 11.12 4.23
C LYS A 102 28.90 9.83 3.47
N PHE A 103 28.63 8.69 4.10
CA PHE A 103 28.61 7.39 3.41
C PHE A 103 27.20 6.83 3.23
N ILE A 104 26.98 6.19 2.08
CA ILE A 104 25.72 5.54 1.75
C ILE A 104 25.66 4.22 2.51
N THR A 105 24.68 4.15 3.41
CA THR A 105 24.48 3.00 4.30
C THR A 105 23.39 2.08 3.81
N CYS A 106 22.37 2.65 3.15
CA CYS A 106 21.24 1.92 2.62
C CYS A 106 20.81 2.56 1.29
N LEU A 107 20.49 1.72 0.31
CA LEU A 107 19.99 2.13 -0.99
C LEU A 107 18.84 1.20 -1.37
N LYS A 108 17.64 1.74 -1.54
CA LYS A 108 16.42 0.99 -1.88
C LYS A 108 15.65 1.73 -2.98
N CYS A 109 14.72 1.06 -3.62
CA CYS A 109 13.79 1.67 -4.58
C CYS A 109 12.36 1.36 -4.18
N THR A 110 11.45 2.30 -4.47
CA THR A 110 10.01 2.06 -4.43
C THR A 110 9.59 1.12 -5.58
N GLN A 111 8.35 0.63 -5.58
CA GLN A 111 7.77 -0.17 -6.66
C GLN A 111 7.76 0.61 -7.98
N ASP A 112 7.47 1.91 -7.91
CA ASP A 112 7.54 2.83 -9.05
C ASP A 112 8.98 3.26 -9.42
N GLY A 113 9.98 2.75 -8.68
CA GLY A 113 11.39 2.96 -8.97
C GLY A 113 11.98 4.29 -8.46
N ASN A 114 11.35 4.97 -7.51
CA ASN A 114 11.95 6.15 -6.88
C ASN A 114 13.04 5.69 -5.89
N LEU A 115 14.23 6.30 -5.95
CA LEU A 115 15.36 5.90 -5.13
C LEU A 115 15.26 6.45 -3.69
N VAL A 116 15.56 5.62 -2.70
CA VAL A 116 15.71 6.03 -1.29
C VAL A 116 17.12 5.75 -0.80
N VAL A 117 17.71 6.75 -0.16
CA VAL A 117 19.10 6.77 0.29
C VAL A 117 19.14 7.02 1.79
N GLY A 118 19.68 6.06 2.53
CA GLY A 118 20.03 6.20 3.94
C GLY A 118 21.50 6.56 4.10
N LEU A 119 21.78 7.57 4.91
CA LEU A 119 23.14 8.11 5.10
C LEU A 119 23.68 7.92 6.52
N SER A 120 24.99 8.04 6.63
CA SER A 120 25.75 7.84 7.87
C SER A 120 25.49 8.86 8.97
N ASP A 121 24.99 10.04 8.63
CA ASP A 121 24.61 11.09 9.58
C ASP A 121 23.18 10.90 10.13
N GLY A 122 22.47 9.86 9.69
CA GLY A 122 21.13 9.54 10.12
C GLY A 122 20.02 10.16 9.29
N SER A 123 20.35 10.80 8.18
CA SER A 123 19.33 11.32 7.27
C SER A 123 18.87 10.26 6.27
N ILE A 124 17.62 10.41 5.84
CA ILE A 124 17.00 9.62 4.78
C ILE A 124 16.49 10.56 3.71
N HIS A 125 16.84 10.26 2.47
CA HIS A 125 16.49 11.07 1.31
C HIS A 125 15.74 10.22 0.31
N LEU A 126 14.67 10.76 -0.26
CA LEU A 126 13.81 10.10 -1.25
C LEU A 126 13.83 10.93 -2.53
N GLU A 127 13.97 10.25 -3.67
CA GLU A 127 13.86 10.83 -5.00
C GLU A 127 12.45 11.42 -5.19
N ILE A 128 12.41 12.64 -5.72
CA ILE A 128 11.17 13.38 -5.94
C ILE A 128 10.39 12.69 -7.04
N SER A 129 9.15 12.29 -6.74
CA SER A 129 8.23 11.72 -7.70
C SER A 129 7.08 12.68 -7.97
N ASN A 130 6.66 12.76 -9.24
CA ASN A 130 5.43 13.46 -9.64
C ASN A 130 4.25 12.49 -9.79
N HIS A 131 4.42 11.24 -9.38
CA HIS A 131 3.45 10.18 -9.55
C HIS A 131 3.09 9.54 -8.21
N GLY A 132 1.82 9.12 -8.10
CA GLY A 132 1.32 8.43 -6.92
C GLY A 132 0.96 9.36 -5.76
N LEU A 133 1.21 8.89 -4.53
CA LEU A 133 0.94 9.59 -3.28
C LEU A 133 2.18 10.25 -2.68
N LEU A 134 3.35 10.05 -3.30
CA LEU A 134 4.63 10.50 -2.77
C LEU A 134 4.72 12.01 -2.78
N LYS A 135 5.35 12.54 -1.72
CA LYS A 135 5.53 13.96 -1.48
C LYS A 135 6.45 14.58 -2.53
N SER A 136 6.03 15.71 -3.08
CA SER A 136 6.85 16.50 -3.99
C SER A 136 7.50 17.69 -3.27
N ASN A 137 8.83 17.66 -3.15
CA ASN A 137 9.75 18.79 -2.94
C ASN A 137 9.41 19.84 -1.86
N GLU A 138 9.98 19.71 -0.66
CA GLU A 138 9.90 20.77 0.38
C GLU A 138 11.18 21.00 1.21
N THR A 139 12.09 20.02 1.30
CA THR A 139 13.24 20.08 2.20
C THR A 139 14.57 20.00 1.44
N PRO A 140 15.57 20.84 1.80
CA PRO A 140 16.91 20.74 1.22
C PRO A 140 17.49 19.33 1.38
N SER A 141 17.99 18.78 0.28
CA SER A 141 18.64 17.48 0.20
C SER A 141 20.07 17.61 -0.31
N PHE A 142 20.80 16.50 -0.42
CA PHE A 142 22.16 16.51 -0.99
C PHE A 142 22.17 16.74 -2.51
N ASP A 143 21.07 16.43 -3.21
CA ASP A 143 20.90 16.65 -4.66
C ASP A 143 19.47 17.16 -4.92
N PRO A 144 19.26 18.08 -5.90
CA PRO A 144 17.95 18.66 -6.20
C PRO A 144 16.86 17.66 -6.62
N ARG A 145 17.24 16.45 -7.07
CA ARG A 145 16.29 15.37 -7.41
C ARG A 145 15.74 14.67 -6.17
N PHE A 146 16.27 14.95 -4.98
CA PHE A 146 15.88 14.30 -3.74
C PHE A 146 15.32 15.33 -2.76
N TRP A 147 14.51 14.86 -1.82
CA TRP A 147 14.11 15.62 -0.65
C TRP A 147 14.49 14.86 0.63
N CYS A 148 14.71 15.58 1.72
CA CYS A 148 15.11 15.02 3.01
C CYS A 148 13.86 14.61 3.81
N VAL A 149 13.63 13.30 3.92
CA VAL A 149 12.51 12.67 4.66
C VAL A 149 12.78 12.67 6.16
N VAL A 150 14.00 12.26 6.53
CA VAL A 150 14.45 12.22 7.93
C VAL A 150 15.66 13.11 8.07
N GLN A 151 15.58 14.08 8.98
CA GLN A 151 16.65 15.03 9.23
C GLN A 151 17.85 14.35 9.92
N PRO A 152 19.09 14.84 9.70
CA PRO A 152 20.29 14.29 10.32
C PRO A 152 20.22 14.26 11.85
N LYS A 153 20.69 13.16 12.47
CA LYS A 153 20.69 12.98 13.94
C LYS A 153 22.01 12.49 14.52
N LYS A 154 23.09 12.46 13.74
CA LYS A 154 24.41 11.91 14.14
C LYS A 154 24.31 10.46 14.63
N ASP A 155 23.41 9.70 14.03
CA ASP A 155 23.22 8.27 14.28
C ASP A 155 22.95 7.61 12.94
N THR A 156 23.83 6.72 12.52
CA THR A 156 23.86 6.15 11.16
C THR A 156 22.58 5.38 10.86
N ILE A 157 22.01 5.50 9.66
CA ILE A 157 20.94 4.61 9.22
C ILE A 157 21.50 3.21 8.97
N SER A 158 20.89 2.18 9.56
CA SER A 158 21.27 0.79 9.36
C SER A 158 20.47 0.14 8.24
N ASP A 159 19.15 0.36 8.20
CA ASP A 159 18.29 -0.20 7.15
C ASP A 159 16.99 0.61 7.02
N ILE A 160 16.32 0.42 5.88
CA ILE A 160 15.11 1.11 5.45
C ILE A 160 14.16 0.10 4.79
N VAL A 161 12.89 0.13 5.19
CA VAL A 161 11.81 -0.70 4.64
C VAL A 161 10.58 0.17 4.38
N PHE A 162 9.89 -0.08 3.27
CA PHE A 162 8.64 0.59 2.93
C PHE A 162 7.43 -0.11 3.54
N SER A 163 6.38 0.64 3.87
CA SER A 163 5.06 0.06 4.12
C SER A 163 4.51 -0.59 2.84
N ALA A 164 3.50 -1.46 2.98
CA ALA A 164 2.97 -2.26 1.88
C ALA A 164 2.57 -1.43 0.65
N ASN A 165 2.02 -0.23 0.86
CA ASN A 165 1.59 0.69 -0.20
C ASN A 165 2.52 1.91 -0.36
N GLU A 166 3.68 1.89 0.28
CA GLU A 166 4.76 2.88 0.17
C GLU A 166 4.33 4.30 0.58
N THR A 167 3.46 4.42 1.58
CA THR A 167 3.10 5.71 2.18
C THR A 167 4.02 6.09 3.34
N HIS A 168 4.65 5.10 3.96
CA HIS A 168 5.57 5.26 5.08
C HIS A 168 6.87 4.49 4.85
N ILE A 169 7.92 5.00 5.49
CA ILE A 169 9.22 4.35 5.63
C ILE A 169 9.42 4.02 7.09
N VAL A 170 9.73 2.76 7.36
CA VAL A 170 10.23 2.29 8.66
C VAL A 170 11.74 2.14 8.52
N TYR A 171 12.49 2.70 9.46
CA TYR A 171 13.94 2.70 9.41
C TYR A 171 14.55 2.42 10.77
N MET A 172 15.78 1.91 10.77
CA MET A 172 16.52 1.58 11.97
C MET A 172 17.84 2.33 11.99
N TYR A 173 18.17 2.95 13.11
CA TYR A 173 19.48 3.54 13.35
C TYR A 173 20.49 2.48 13.81
N ALA A 174 21.79 2.74 13.66
CA ALA A 174 22.87 1.88 14.14
C ALA A 174 22.87 1.72 15.67
N SER A 175 22.30 2.69 16.40
CA SER A 175 22.02 2.55 17.84
C SER A 175 20.92 1.53 18.19
N GLY A 176 20.22 0.97 17.20
CA GLY A 176 19.10 0.04 17.37
C GLY A 176 17.74 0.75 17.55
N LYS A 177 17.69 2.08 17.54
CA LYS A 177 16.43 2.83 17.58
C LYS A 177 15.69 2.68 16.26
N ILE A 178 14.38 2.46 16.34
CA ILE A 178 13.50 2.38 15.17
C ILE A 178 12.72 3.69 15.04
N GLY A 179 12.56 4.16 13.82
CA GLY A 179 11.71 5.30 13.50
C GLY A 179 10.78 5.00 12.33
N VAL A 180 9.73 5.80 12.23
CA VAL A 180 8.80 5.79 11.09
C VAL A 180 8.73 7.21 10.56
N ALA A 181 8.80 7.36 9.25
CA ALA A 181 8.61 8.63 8.57
C ALA A 181 7.60 8.46 7.44
N ARG A 182 6.73 9.45 7.31
CA ARG A 182 5.73 9.52 6.24
C ARG A 182 6.39 10.10 4.99
N ILE A 183 6.06 9.56 3.83
CA ILE A 183 6.59 10.00 2.53
C ILE A 183 5.53 10.54 1.58
N THR A 184 4.31 10.79 2.08
CA THR A 184 3.20 11.39 1.34
C THR A 184 3.03 12.89 1.63
N ASP A 185 2.29 13.60 0.79
CA ASP A 185 2.02 15.04 0.97
C ASP A 185 1.10 15.34 2.15
N ASP A 186 1.31 16.48 2.84
CA ASP A 186 0.45 16.93 3.95
C ASP A 186 -0.97 17.28 3.50
N ALA A 187 -1.16 17.73 2.26
CA ALA A 187 -2.46 17.92 1.65
C ALA A 187 -2.48 17.20 0.30
N LEU A 188 -3.54 16.42 0.04
CA LEU A 188 -3.68 15.73 -1.24
C LEU A 188 -4.45 16.60 -2.23
N ASN A 189 -3.93 16.72 -3.44
CA ASN A 189 -4.68 17.27 -4.57
C ASN A 189 -5.68 16.23 -5.14
N GLU A 190 -6.56 16.65 -6.06
CA GLU A 190 -7.58 15.77 -6.65
C GLU A 190 -6.99 14.52 -7.32
N GLN A 191 -5.84 14.66 -7.98
CA GLN A 191 -5.16 13.54 -8.64
C GLN A 191 -4.63 12.52 -7.63
N GLN A 192 -4.07 12.98 -6.51
CA GLN A 192 -3.61 12.13 -5.42
C GLN A 192 -4.77 11.46 -4.68
N VAL A 193 -5.89 12.16 -4.49
CA VAL A 193 -7.12 11.55 -3.95
C VAL A 193 -7.62 10.45 -4.88
N LYS A 194 -7.64 10.68 -6.20
CA LYS A 194 -7.97 9.64 -7.18
C LYS A 194 -7.03 8.45 -7.10
N HIS A 195 -5.73 8.69 -6.94
CA HIS A 195 -4.74 7.61 -6.82
C HIS A 195 -4.93 6.81 -5.52
N LEU A 196 -5.26 7.48 -4.41
CA LEU A 196 -5.59 6.82 -3.13
C LEU A 196 -6.81 5.91 -3.28
N ARG A 197 -7.88 6.38 -3.94
CA ARG A 197 -9.07 5.58 -4.25
C ARG A 197 -8.70 4.32 -5.04
N LEU A 198 -7.92 4.48 -6.11
CA LEU A 198 -7.49 3.36 -6.96
C LEU A 198 -6.62 2.35 -6.20
N LYS A 199 -5.67 2.81 -5.38
CA LYS A 199 -4.84 1.92 -4.56
C LYS A 199 -5.67 1.13 -3.54
N LEU A 200 -6.64 1.76 -2.87
CA LEU A 200 -7.55 1.07 -1.96
C LEU A 200 -8.36 -0.04 -2.66
N VAL A 201 -8.88 0.23 -3.86
CA VAL A 201 -9.57 -0.79 -4.67
C VAL A 201 -8.60 -1.92 -5.06
N GLN A 202 -7.38 -1.60 -5.48
CA GLN A 202 -6.37 -2.61 -5.78
C GLN A 202 -6.04 -3.48 -4.57
N CYS A 203 -5.95 -2.90 -3.37
CA CYS A 203 -5.74 -3.68 -2.16
C CYS A 203 -6.89 -4.65 -1.87
N LEU A 204 -8.14 -4.21 -2.07
CA LEU A 204 -9.32 -5.06 -1.92
C LEU A 204 -9.31 -6.23 -2.91
N LEU A 205 -9.00 -5.96 -4.18
CA LEU A 205 -8.97 -6.97 -5.24
C LEU A 205 -7.84 -7.99 -5.05
N ASN A 206 -6.65 -7.52 -4.64
CA ASN A 206 -5.47 -8.36 -4.47
C ASN A 206 -5.33 -8.95 -3.06
N ASN A 207 -6.25 -8.64 -2.14
CA ASN A 207 -6.19 -9.04 -0.75
C ASN A 207 -4.86 -8.66 -0.06
N THR A 208 -4.37 -7.45 -0.33
CA THR A 208 -3.16 -6.90 0.28
C THR A 208 -3.51 -6.00 1.46
N ASP A 209 -2.56 -5.82 2.38
CA ASP A 209 -2.71 -4.90 3.50
C ASP A 209 -2.96 -3.47 3.02
N SER A 210 -3.95 -2.79 3.60
CA SER A 210 -4.36 -1.42 3.30
C SER A 210 -4.28 -0.50 4.53
N THR A 211 -3.68 -0.96 5.63
CA THR A 211 -3.63 -0.24 6.92
C THR A 211 -2.94 1.13 6.79
N ASP A 212 -1.86 1.19 6.02
CA ASP A 212 -1.12 2.43 5.76
C ASP A 212 -1.90 3.41 4.86
N LEU A 213 -2.77 2.92 3.98
CA LEU A 213 -3.70 3.76 3.21
C LEU A 213 -4.86 4.26 4.07
N ILE A 214 -5.42 3.42 4.95
CA ILE A 214 -6.45 3.83 5.93
C ILE A 214 -5.91 4.97 6.80
N SER A 215 -4.65 4.88 7.24
CA SER A 215 -3.98 5.95 7.98
C SER A 215 -3.93 7.27 7.20
N GLU A 216 -3.66 7.22 5.89
CA GLU A 216 -3.70 8.41 5.03
C GLU A 216 -5.10 8.99 4.90
N VAL A 217 -6.14 8.16 4.73
CA VAL A 217 -7.54 8.64 4.73
C VAL A 217 -7.90 9.27 6.08
N SER A 218 -7.48 8.65 7.19
CA SER A 218 -7.62 9.17 8.56
C SER A 218 -7.05 10.58 8.71
N ARG A 219 -5.88 10.80 8.10
CA ARG A 219 -5.18 12.08 8.15
C ARG A 219 -5.88 13.16 7.32
N ILE A 220 -6.35 12.83 6.12
CA ILE A 220 -7.07 13.78 5.25
C ILE A 220 -8.29 14.37 5.97
N SER A 221 -9.00 13.56 6.76
CA SER A 221 -10.16 14.06 7.51
C SER A 221 -9.83 15.12 8.56
N LYS A 222 -8.59 15.14 9.07
CA LYS A 222 -8.14 16.09 10.09
C LYS A 222 -7.76 17.44 9.48
N VAL A 223 -7.38 17.44 8.20
CA VAL A 223 -6.91 18.64 7.47
C VAL A 223 -8.02 19.23 6.60
N SER A 224 -8.88 18.39 6.05
CA SER A 224 -9.98 18.82 5.19
C SER A 224 -11.18 19.36 5.97
N LYS A 225 -11.79 20.43 5.45
CA LYS A 225 -13.09 20.94 5.92
C LYS A 225 -14.27 20.21 5.28
N THR A 226 -14.02 19.41 4.25
CA THR A 226 -15.03 18.66 3.48
C THR A 226 -14.96 17.17 3.81
N ASP A 227 -16.07 16.46 3.59
CA ASP A 227 -16.25 15.04 3.92
C ASP A 227 -15.58 14.08 2.90
N ILE A 228 -14.35 14.42 2.49
CA ILE A 228 -13.54 13.66 1.53
C ILE A 228 -13.37 12.18 1.92
N PRO A 229 -13.17 11.81 3.19
CA PRO A 229 -13.08 10.41 3.58
C PRO A 229 -14.31 9.59 3.21
N LEU A 230 -15.50 10.15 3.39
CA LEU A 230 -16.75 9.47 3.04
C LEU A 230 -16.85 9.28 1.51
N GLU A 231 -16.53 10.32 0.75
CA GLU A 231 -16.52 10.27 -0.72
C GLU A 231 -15.54 9.21 -1.24
N ILE A 232 -14.31 9.18 -0.70
CA ILE A 232 -13.32 8.14 -1.02
C ILE A 232 -13.91 6.77 -0.76
N MET A 233 -14.51 6.54 0.41
CA MET A 233 -15.01 5.23 0.76
C MET A 233 -16.21 4.79 -0.07
N GLN A 234 -17.14 5.69 -0.37
CA GLN A 234 -18.28 5.41 -1.24
C GLN A 234 -17.83 5.04 -2.64
N ASP A 235 -16.85 5.76 -3.19
CA ASP A 235 -16.29 5.45 -4.50
C ASP A 235 -15.54 4.12 -4.53
N VAL A 236 -14.73 3.83 -3.50
CA VAL A 236 -14.00 2.56 -3.39
C VAL A 236 -14.97 1.39 -3.33
N LEU A 237 -16.03 1.48 -2.51
CA LEU A 237 -17.06 0.45 -2.41
C LEU A 237 -17.79 0.28 -3.73
N LYS A 238 -18.22 1.37 -4.37
CA LYS A 238 -18.89 1.33 -5.67
C LYS A 238 -18.02 0.71 -6.77
N MET A 239 -16.73 1.06 -6.82
CA MET A 239 -15.80 0.48 -7.79
C MET A 239 -15.53 -1.00 -7.52
N TYR A 240 -15.47 -1.39 -6.25
CA TYR A 240 -15.33 -2.80 -5.87
C TYR A 240 -16.59 -3.60 -6.22
N GLU A 241 -17.78 -3.05 -5.97
CA GLU A 241 -19.07 -3.63 -6.35
C GLU A 241 -19.16 -3.84 -7.88
N GLN A 242 -18.80 -2.83 -8.67
CA GLN A 242 -18.80 -2.90 -10.14
C GLN A 242 -17.88 -4.00 -10.70
N HIS A 243 -16.84 -4.40 -9.97
CA HIS A 243 -15.98 -5.52 -10.39
C HIS A 243 -16.67 -6.88 -10.25
N HIS A 244 -17.64 -7.00 -9.34
CA HIS A 244 -18.36 -8.24 -9.01
C HIS A 244 -19.71 -8.37 -9.72
N GLU A 245 -20.15 -7.39 -10.51
CA GLU A 245 -21.42 -7.45 -11.29
C GLU A 245 -21.47 -8.57 -12.36
N GLY A 246 -20.42 -9.40 -12.48
CA GLY A 246 -20.24 -10.38 -13.57
C GLY A 246 -20.63 -11.83 -13.27
N ASP A 247 -20.65 -12.30 -12.02
CA ASP A 247 -20.90 -13.71 -11.70
C ASP A 247 -21.51 -13.84 -10.28
N GLU A 248 -22.62 -14.59 -10.19
CA GLU A 248 -23.27 -15.11 -8.97
C GLU A 248 -24.05 -14.14 -8.06
N GLU A 249 -25.06 -14.70 -7.39
CA GLU A 249 -25.98 -14.00 -6.50
C GLU A 249 -25.24 -13.17 -5.45
N TRP A 250 -25.71 -11.93 -5.33
CA TRP A 250 -25.28 -10.92 -4.38
C TRP A 250 -25.30 -11.47 -2.96
N ASN A 251 -24.14 -11.87 -2.43
CA ASN A 251 -24.01 -12.29 -1.05
C ASN A 251 -23.09 -11.32 -0.27
N LEU A 252 -23.43 -11.05 1.00
CA LEU A 252 -22.61 -10.20 1.87
C LEU A 252 -21.20 -10.75 2.08
N GLY A 253 -20.99 -12.06 1.85
CA GLY A 253 -19.68 -12.70 1.88
C GLY A 253 -18.71 -12.12 0.84
N ALA A 254 -19.20 -11.83 -0.37
CA ALA A 254 -18.40 -11.27 -1.46
C ALA A 254 -17.92 -9.84 -1.16
N LEU A 255 -18.76 -9.04 -0.50
CA LEU A 255 -18.46 -7.65 -0.12
C LEU A 255 -17.87 -7.48 1.28
N GLN A 256 -17.71 -8.58 2.03
CA GLN A 256 -17.22 -8.56 3.42
C GLN A 256 -15.91 -7.77 3.56
N LYS A 257 -15.00 -7.90 2.59
CA LYS A 257 -13.72 -7.18 2.58
C LYS A 257 -13.89 -5.68 2.37
N GLY A 258 -14.77 -5.29 1.45
CA GLY A 258 -15.12 -3.89 1.22
C GLY A 258 -15.73 -3.25 2.47
N TYR A 259 -16.70 -3.91 3.10
CA TYR A 259 -17.30 -3.43 4.34
C TYR A 259 -16.31 -3.42 5.51
N GLY A 260 -15.43 -4.43 5.60
CA GLY A 260 -14.33 -4.45 6.57
C GLY A 260 -13.40 -3.24 6.42
N LEU A 261 -13.03 -2.89 5.19
CA LEU A 261 -12.24 -1.69 4.91
C LEU A 261 -12.97 -0.40 5.32
N ALA A 262 -14.25 -0.28 4.95
CA ALA A 262 -15.05 0.89 5.32
C ALA A 262 -15.21 1.03 6.84
N LEU A 263 -15.43 -0.08 7.56
CA LEU A 263 -15.49 -0.10 9.02
C LEU A 263 -14.16 0.30 9.67
N ALA A 264 -13.05 -0.29 9.21
CA ALA A 264 -11.72 0.05 9.70
C ALA A 264 -11.43 1.55 9.49
N THR A 265 -11.85 2.10 8.36
CA THR A 265 -11.69 3.51 8.03
C THR A 265 -12.59 4.39 8.91
N PHE A 266 -13.88 4.05 9.08
CA PHE A 266 -14.81 4.86 9.87
C PHE A 266 -14.53 4.86 11.38
N ASN A 267 -13.98 3.77 11.91
CA ASN A 267 -13.57 3.69 13.31
C ASN A 267 -12.46 4.69 13.68
N GLU A 268 -11.65 5.10 12.71
CA GLU A 268 -10.59 6.10 12.91
C GLU A 268 -11.13 7.54 12.93
N PHE A 269 -12.42 7.77 12.63
CA PHE A 269 -13.04 9.09 12.61
C PHE A 269 -14.04 9.26 13.77
N PRO A 270 -13.73 10.09 14.78
CA PRO A 270 -14.67 10.38 15.86
C PRO A 270 -16.01 10.94 15.35
N ALA A 271 -15.98 11.77 14.30
CA ALA A 271 -17.17 12.36 13.68
C ALA A 271 -18.02 11.34 12.88
N LYS A 272 -17.51 10.13 12.63
CA LYS A 272 -18.20 9.06 11.89
C LYS A 272 -18.59 7.86 12.74
N HIS A 273 -18.58 8.02 14.06
CA HIS A 273 -18.95 6.95 14.99
C HIS A 273 -20.35 6.37 14.68
N VAL A 274 -21.32 7.22 14.32
CA VAL A 274 -22.67 6.78 13.95
C VAL A 274 -22.64 5.96 12.66
N GLN A 275 -21.95 6.42 11.62
CA GLN A 275 -21.81 5.70 10.36
C GLN A 275 -21.10 4.35 10.54
N SER A 276 -20.05 4.32 11.36
CA SER A 276 -19.37 3.07 11.72
C SER A 276 -20.31 2.09 12.45
N THR A 277 -21.05 2.60 13.43
CA THR A 277 -22.04 1.81 14.19
C THR A 277 -23.11 1.25 13.25
N ASN A 278 -23.67 2.08 12.37
CA ASN A 278 -24.72 1.69 11.44
C ASN A 278 -24.22 0.65 10.43
N LEU A 279 -23.04 0.86 9.86
CA LEU A 279 -22.43 -0.10 8.93
C LEU A 279 -22.13 -1.43 9.64
N SER A 280 -21.61 -1.38 10.87
CA SER A 280 -21.29 -2.58 11.66
C SER A 280 -22.55 -3.41 11.92
N ARG A 281 -23.65 -2.74 12.31
CA ARG A 281 -24.94 -3.40 12.51
C ARG A 281 -25.52 -3.92 11.19
N ALA A 282 -25.43 -3.16 10.10
CA ALA A 282 -25.91 -3.58 8.79
C ALA A 282 -25.20 -4.82 8.26
N VAL A 283 -23.88 -4.95 8.48
CA VAL A 283 -23.09 -6.13 8.10
C VAL A 283 -23.43 -7.35 8.97
N GLN A 284 -23.74 -7.14 10.25
CA GLN A 284 -24.08 -8.22 11.18
C GLN A 284 -25.45 -8.84 10.87
N LEU A 285 -26.43 -8.06 10.41
CA LEU A 285 -27.81 -8.52 10.22
C LEU A 285 -27.93 -9.75 9.29
N PRO A 286 -27.26 -9.81 8.12
CA PRO A 286 -27.35 -10.98 7.25
C PRO A 286 -26.65 -12.21 7.82
N ILE A 287 -25.50 -12.05 8.48
CA ILE A 287 -24.82 -13.16 9.18
C ILE A 287 -25.72 -13.76 10.26
N ILE A 288 -26.45 -12.89 10.95
CA ILE A 288 -27.39 -13.24 11.99
C ILE A 288 -28.63 -13.94 11.40
N LEU A 289 -29.12 -13.50 10.24
CA LEU A 289 -30.20 -14.15 9.49
C LEU A 289 -29.77 -15.53 8.99
N ASP A 290 -28.57 -15.67 8.43
CA ASP A 290 -28.01 -16.96 7.99
C ASP A 290 -27.85 -17.91 9.18
N SER A 291 -27.40 -17.40 10.33
CA SER A 291 -27.29 -18.18 11.57
C SER A 291 -28.66 -18.63 12.09
N PHE A 292 -29.70 -17.79 11.93
CA PHE A 292 -31.07 -18.13 12.26
C PHE A 292 -31.59 -19.23 11.34
N ILE A 293 -31.48 -19.06 10.01
CA ILE A 293 -31.92 -20.05 9.01
C ILE A 293 -31.18 -21.38 9.21
N ALA A 294 -29.86 -21.35 9.45
CA ALA A 294 -29.06 -22.55 9.67
C ALA A 294 -29.38 -23.26 11.00
N SER A 295 -29.92 -22.55 11.99
CA SER A 295 -30.37 -23.13 13.25
C SER A 295 -31.75 -23.80 13.15
N CYS A 296 -32.53 -23.50 12.11
CA CYS A 296 -33.82 -24.12 11.85
C CYS A 296 -33.62 -25.54 11.30
N THR A 297 -34.34 -26.52 11.87
CA THR A 297 -34.47 -27.87 11.32
C THR A 297 -35.68 -28.01 10.41
N SER A 298 -36.56 -27.00 10.37
CA SER A 298 -37.70 -26.92 9.45
C SER A 298 -37.27 -26.80 7.99
N ASN A 299 -38.14 -27.23 7.07
CA ASN A 299 -37.89 -27.09 5.63
C ASN A 299 -37.84 -25.61 5.22
N TYR A 300 -37.05 -25.29 4.19
CA TYR A 300 -36.85 -23.91 3.74
C TYR A 300 -38.15 -23.20 3.36
N GLU A 301 -39.11 -23.89 2.73
CA GLU A 301 -40.44 -23.32 2.41
C GLU A 301 -41.23 -22.89 3.66
N ASP A 302 -41.07 -23.60 4.78
CA ASP A 302 -41.75 -23.27 6.04
C ASP A 302 -41.07 -22.08 6.74
N ILE A 303 -39.75 -21.98 6.60
CA ILE A 303 -38.96 -20.82 7.03
C ILE A 303 -39.38 -19.58 6.24
N GLU A 304 -39.50 -19.68 4.92
CA GLU A 304 -39.90 -18.58 4.04
C GLU A 304 -41.32 -18.08 4.36
N LYS A 305 -42.29 -18.99 4.56
CA LYS A 305 -43.66 -18.66 4.99
C LYS A 305 -43.73 -18.00 6.37
N ALA A 306 -42.86 -18.41 7.30
CA ALA A 306 -42.76 -17.77 8.61
C ALA A 306 -42.18 -16.35 8.52
N LEU A 307 -41.16 -16.15 7.67
CA LEU A 307 -40.53 -14.84 7.43
C LEU A 307 -41.43 -13.87 6.66
N SER A 308 -42.26 -14.36 5.72
CA SER A 308 -43.21 -13.55 4.96
C SER A 308 -44.43 -13.09 5.79
N LYS A 309 -44.58 -13.59 7.02
CA LYS A 309 -45.74 -13.39 7.91
C LYS A 309 -47.08 -13.81 7.29
N GLU A 310 -47.06 -14.61 6.23
CA GLU A 310 -48.28 -15.05 5.53
C GLU A 310 -49.06 -16.09 6.34
N THR A 311 -48.38 -16.86 7.21
CA THR A 311 -49.01 -17.88 8.05
C THR A 311 -48.28 -18.09 9.39
N SER A 312 -49.01 -18.50 10.44
CA SER A 312 -48.42 -18.90 11.72
C SER A 312 -47.79 -20.30 11.62
N VAL A 313 -46.61 -20.37 11.01
CA VAL A 313 -45.84 -21.61 10.89
C VAL A 313 -44.96 -21.77 12.13
N HIS A 314 -45.00 -22.95 12.76
CA HIS A 314 -44.11 -23.29 13.87
C HIS A 314 -42.76 -23.76 13.32
N LEU A 315 -41.70 -22.98 13.59
CA LEU A 315 -40.33 -23.35 13.25
C LEU A 315 -39.73 -24.23 14.35
N GLU A 316 -39.05 -25.29 13.94
CA GLU A 316 -38.27 -26.18 14.79
C GLU A 316 -36.79 -25.81 14.68
N PHE A 317 -36.07 -25.89 15.79
CA PHE A 317 -34.66 -25.51 15.88
C PHE A 317 -33.83 -26.65 16.49
N ASP A 318 -32.58 -26.82 16.05
CA ASP A 318 -31.66 -27.76 16.67
C ASP A 318 -31.25 -27.22 18.06
N PRO A 319 -31.50 -27.96 19.16
CA PRO A 319 -31.15 -27.52 20.50
C PRO A 319 -29.67 -27.21 20.70
N ASN A 320 -28.77 -27.83 19.92
CA ASN A 320 -27.34 -27.58 20.00
C ASN A 320 -26.94 -26.26 19.31
N SER A 321 -27.77 -25.78 18.39
CA SER A 321 -27.57 -24.55 17.64
C SER A 321 -28.26 -23.32 18.29
N LEU A 322 -29.17 -23.51 19.25
CA LEU A 322 -29.87 -22.44 19.99
C LEU A 322 -28.94 -21.35 20.58
N TRP A 323 -27.68 -21.67 20.86
CA TRP A 323 -26.68 -20.70 21.31
C TRP A 323 -26.40 -19.60 20.27
N SER A 324 -26.52 -19.88 18.97
CA SER A 324 -26.38 -18.85 17.92
C SER A 324 -27.53 -17.83 17.98
N LEU A 325 -28.72 -18.25 18.46
CA LEU A 325 -29.89 -17.38 18.65
C LEU A 325 -29.76 -16.42 19.84
N VAL A 326 -28.85 -16.68 20.79
CA VAL A 326 -28.52 -15.74 21.88
C VAL A 326 -27.82 -14.50 21.33
N ILE A 327 -26.97 -14.68 20.31
CA ILE A 327 -26.31 -13.56 19.62
C ILE A 327 -27.35 -12.76 18.82
N LEU A 328 -28.27 -13.44 18.13
CA LEU A 328 -29.42 -12.81 17.44
C LEU A 328 -30.28 -11.98 18.39
N THR A 329 -30.67 -12.52 19.55
CA THR A 329 -31.52 -11.80 20.52
C THR A 329 -30.80 -10.61 21.15
N THR A 330 -29.51 -10.75 21.46
CA THR A 330 -28.67 -9.65 21.95
C THR A 330 -28.55 -8.55 20.89
N TRP A 331 -28.34 -8.93 19.63
CA TRP A 331 -28.28 -7.99 18.52
C TRP A 331 -29.61 -7.26 18.28
N ILE A 332 -30.75 -7.98 18.29
CA ILE A 332 -32.08 -7.38 18.16
C ILE A 332 -32.32 -6.38 19.28
N PHE A 333 -31.96 -6.74 20.52
CA PHE A 333 -32.12 -5.85 21.67
C PHE A 333 -31.27 -4.59 21.53
N ASP A 334 -30.00 -4.74 21.16
CA ASP A 334 -29.10 -3.62 20.90
C ASP A 334 -29.58 -2.74 19.74
N PHE A 335 -30.08 -3.35 18.66
CA PHE A 335 -30.60 -2.67 17.48
C PHE A 335 -31.87 -1.88 17.80
N LEU A 336 -32.81 -2.48 18.54
CA LEU A 336 -34.01 -1.79 19.01
C LEU A 336 -33.65 -0.64 19.95
N LYS A 337 -32.72 -0.87 20.89
CA LYS A 337 -32.20 0.18 21.77
C LYS A 337 -31.59 1.33 20.98
N TRP A 338 -30.84 1.01 19.92
CA TRP A 338 -30.26 2.00 19.02
C TRP A 338 -31.32 2.75 18.21
N ILE A 339 -32.28 2.08 17.55
CA ILE A 339 -33.39 2.73 16.84
C ILE A 339 -34.15 3.65 17.79
N LEU A 340 -34.47 3.18 19.00
CA LEU A 340 -35.17 3.99 19.99
C LEU A 340 -34.34 5.19 20.43
N HIS A 341 -33.02 5.05 20.54
CA HIS A 341 -32.11 6.15 20.82
C HIS A 341 -32.08 7.18 19.67
N GLU A 342 -31.95 6.74 18.42
CA GLU A 342 -31.99 7.61 17.24
C GLU A 342 -33.35 8.29 17.09
N TRP A 343 -34.45 7.57 17.27
CA TRP A 343 -35.79 8.16 17.31
C TRP A 343 -35.93 9.16 18.43
N ASN A 344 -35.37 8.86 19.61
CA ASN A 344 -35.38 9.81 20.71
C ASN A 344 -34.58 11.07 20.37
N ILE A 345 -33.40 10.95 19.76
CA ILE A 345 -32.62 12.10 19.26
C ILE A 345 -33.41 12.85 18.19
N LEU A 346 -34.02 12.18 17.22
CA LEU A 346 -34.73 12.81 16.11
C LEU A 346 -36.02 13.50 16.55
N LEU A 347 -36.69 12.95 17.56
CA LEU A 347 -37.93 13.50 18.14
C LEU A 347 -37.68 14.56 19.24
N HIS A 348 -36.51 14.51 19.91
CA HIS A 348 -36.17 15.42 21.02
C HIS A 348 -34.93 16.29 20.75
N SER A 349 -34.33 16.24 19.56
CA SER A 349 -33.40 17.28 19.11
C SER A 349 -34.20 18.54 18.92
N GLU A 350 -34.18 19.40 19.95
CA GLU A 350 -34.70 20.75 19.82
C GLU A 350 -34.12 21.37 18.55
N LYS A 351 -35.02 21.95 17.75
CA LYS A 351 -34.67 22.90 16.69
C LYS A 351 -33.54 23.79 17.22
N HIS A 352 -32.36 23.73 16.59
CA HIS A 352 -31.47 24.88 16.67
C HIS A 352 -32.29 26.09 16.24
N PRO A 353 -32.45 27.13 17.09
CA PRO A 353 -33.05 28.34 16.60
C PRO A 353 -32.12 28.85 15.51
N ILE A 354 -32.65 28.94 14.30
CA ILE A 354 -32.13 29.84 13.28
C ILE A 354 -32.00 31.17 14.01
N SER A 355 -30.79 31.57 14.38
CA SER A 355 -30.51 32.85 14.98
C SER A 355 -30.73 33.91 13.90
N GLY A 356 -32.00 34.26 13.70
CA GLY A 356 -32.40 35.51 13.11
C GLY A 356 -31.95 36.61 14.06
N LYS A 357 -30.78 37.20 13.76
CA LYS A 357 -30.57 38.63 13.86
C LYS A 357 -29.71 39.06 12.68
N PHE A 358 -30.40 39.44 11.61
CA PHE A 358 -30.01 40.63 10.89
C PHE A 358 -30.00 41.78 11.91
N TYR A 359 -28.82 42.34 12.17
CA TYR A 359 -28.53 43.78 12.21
C TYR A 359 -27.01 43.95 12.18
#